data_AF-A0AAF0LEV0-F1
#
_entry.id   AF-A0AAF0LEV0-F1
#
_cell.length_a   1.000
_cell.length_b   1.000
_cell.length_c   1.000
_cell.angle_alpha   90.00
_cell.angle_beta   90.00
_cell.angle_gamma   90.00
#
_symmetry.space_group_name_H-M   'P 1'
#
loop_
_entity.id
_entity.type
_entity.pdbx_description
1 polymer ?
#
loop_
_entity_poly.entity_id
_entity_poly.type
_entity_poly.pdbx_seq_one_letter_code
_entity_poly.pdbx_strand_id
1 'polypeptide(L)'
;MSGTGHLVAIDAGGRVPPYEQVRSQIAAQIAAGYLVDGERLPSVRGLAGELRLAPGTVAKAYGLLEEAGLVTTARGGGTRVVRPAAVPEAVDAAARVLAEQARHDGLSFDQTVAALRDRWQD
;
A
#
# COMPACT_ATOMS: atom_id res chain seq x y z
N MET A 1 14.81 -17.67 12.36
CA MET A 1 13.44 -18.20 12.48
C MET A 1 12.51 -17.04 12.79
N SER A 2 12.09 -16.26 11.78
CA SER A 2 11.08 -15.23 11.99
C SER A 2 9.72 -15.91 12.02
N GLY A 3 9.10 -15.92 13.20
CA GLY A 3 7.76 -16.43 13.38
C GLY A 3 6.79 -15.69 12.47
N THR A 4 5.96 -16.46 11.78
CA THR A 4 4.82 -16.01 10.97
C THR A 4 3.81 -15.32 11.89
N GLY A 5 4.11 -14.08 12.28
CA GLY A 5 3.16 -13.20 12.97
C GLY A 5 1.98 -12.98 12.03
N HIS A 6 0.77 -13.25 12.53
CA HIS A 6 -0.45 -13.23 11.73
C HIS A 6 -0.56 -11.92 10.94
N LEU A 7 -0.50 -12.01 9.61
CA LEU A 7 -0.52 -10.84 8.73
C LEU A 7 -1.83 -10.05 8.85
N VAL A 8 -2.93 -10.68 9.28
CA VAL A 8 -4.26 -10.07 9.35
C VAL A 8 -5.11 -10.82 10.39
N ALA A 9 -5.99 -10.12 11.10
CA ALA A 9 -7.07 -10.72 11.90
C ALA A 9 -8.44 -10.33 11.32
N ILE A 10 -9.44 -11.21 11.41
CA ILE A 10 -10.79 -10.96 10.87
C ILE A 10 -11.81 -10.88 12.00
N ASP A 11 -12.56 -9.78 12.05
CA ASP A 11 -13.78 -9.65 12.83
C ASP A 11 -14.99 -9.99 11.93
N ALA A 12 -15.51 -11.20 12.10
CA ALA A 12 -16.66 -11.69 11.32
C ALA A 12 -18.01 -11.06 11.76
N GLY A 13 -18.08 -10.45 12.95
CA GLY A 13 -19.28 -9.79 13.46
C GLY A 13 -19.32 -8.29 13.15
N GLY A 14 -18.22 -7.74 12.65
CA GLY A 14 -18.06 -6.31 12.38
C GLY A 14 -18.84 -5.82 11.15
N ARG A 15 -19.01 -4.50 11.07
CA ARG A 15 -19.67 -3.82 9.94
C ARG A 15 -18.78 -3.73 8.68
N VAL A 16 -17.49 -4.01 8.81
CA VAL A 16 -16.53 -3.92 7.71
C VAL A 16 -16.44 -5.27 7.01
N PRO A 17 -16.65 -5.34 5.68
CA PRO A 17 -16.53 -6.60 4.95
C PRO A 17 -15.13 -7.23 5.09
N PRO A 18 -15.00 -8.57 5.15
CA PRO A 18 -13.70 -9.21 5.40
C PRO A 18 -12.60 -8.85 4.39
N TYR A 19 -12.92 -8.66 3.10
CA TYR A 19 -11.91 -8.24 2.12
C TYR A 19 -11.30 -6.87 2.46
N GLU A 20 -12.10 -5.97 3.02
CA GLU A 20 -11.70 -4.62 3.38
C GLU A 20 -10.86 -4.61 4.66
N GLN A 21 -11.15 -5.52 5.58
CA GLN A 21 -10.31 -5.76 6.76
C GLN A 21 -8.92 -6.28 6.36
N VAL A 22 -8.85 -7.24 5.43
CA VAL A 22 -7.59 -7.75 4.87
C VAL A 22 -6.80 -6.62 4.20
N ARG A 23 -7.46 -5.89 3.29
CA ARG A 23 -6.85 -4.79 2.54
C ARG A 23 -6.24 -3.74 3.47
N SER A 24 -7.04 -3.23 4.42
CA SER A 24 -6.61 -2.15 5.31
C SER A 24 -5.48 -2.55 6.25
N GLN A 25 -5.49 -3.77 6.79
CA GLN A 25 -4.42 -4.25 7.67
C GLN A 25 -3.09 -4.46 6.94
N ILE A 26 -3.13 -5.03 5.73
CA ILE A 26 -1.91 -5.19 4.91
C ILE A 26 -1.36 -3.81 4.52
N ALA A 27 -2.22 -2.89 4.07
CA ALA A 27 -1.80 -1.52 3.75
C ALA A 27 -1.16 -0.82 4.95
N ALA A 28 -1.74 -0.96 6.15
CA ALA A 28 -1.18 -0.39 7.37
C ALA A 28 0.20 -0.97 7.71
N GLN A 29 0.42 -2.27 7.52
CA GLN A 29 1.72 -2.89 7.75
C GLN A 29 2.78 -2.47 6.72
N ILE A 30 2.39 -2.29 5.45
CA ILE A 30 3.28 -1.74 4.43
C ILE A 30 3.68 -0.31 4.80
N ALA A 31 2.71 0.52 5.18
CA ALA A 31 2.94 1.92 5.58
C ALA A 31 3.80 2.03 6.85
N ALA A 32 3.58 1.15 7.83
CA ALA A 32 4.31 1.14 9.10
C ALA A 32 5.72 0.51 8.99
N GLY A 33 6.11 0.00 7.83
CA GLY A 33 7.44 -0.56 7.65
C GLY A 33 7.56 -2.07 7.86
N TYR A 34 6.54 -2.72 8.43
CA TYR A 34 6.56 -4.14 8.81
C TYR A 34 6.64 -5.09 7.61
N LEU A 35 5.92 -4.77 6.53
CA LEU A 35 5.98 -5.50 5.27
C LEU A 35 6.87 -4.75 4.28
N VAL A 36 8.09 -5.23 4.05
CA VAL A 36 9.14 -4.50 3.31
C VAL A 36 9.00 -4.60 1.79
N ASP A 37 9.61 -3.65 1.06
CA ASP A 37 9.58 -3.67 -0.39
C ASP A 37 10.13 -4.98 -0.95
N GLY A 38 9.45 -5.54 -1.95
CA GLY A 38 9.78 -6.83 -2.54
C GLY A 38 9.41 -8.05 -1.69
N GLU A 39 8.95 -7.89 -0.45
CA GLU A 39 8.53 -8.98 0.42
C GLU A 39 7.38 -9.76 -0.21
N ARG A 40 7.44 -11.09 -0.14
CA ARG A 40 6.42 -11.96 -0.73
C ARG A 40 5.27 -12.13 0.24
N LEU A 41 4.07 -11.75 -0.20
CA LEU A 41 2.85 -12.04 0.55
C LEU A 41 2.46 -13.52 0.40
N PRO A 42 1.71 -14.09 1.38
CA PRO A 42 1.14 -15.41 1.21
C PRO A 42 0.27 -15.49 -0.04
N SER A 43 0.20 -16.67 -0.66
CA SER A 43 -0.69 -16.87 -1.80
C SER A 43 -2.14 -16.62 -1.40
N VAL A 44 -3.00 -16.26 -2.36
CA VAL A 44 -4.45 -16.10 -2.14
C VAL A 44 -5.04 -17.30 -1.39
N ARG A 45 -4.69 -18.54 -1.80
CA ARG A 45 -5.16 -19.76 -1.15
C ARG A 45 -4.55 -19.97 0.24
N GLY A 46 -3.28 -19.62 0.42
CA GLY A 46 -2.59 -19.71 1.70
C GLY A 46 -3.23 -18.80 2.74
N LEU A 47 -3.35 -17.50 2.43
CA LEU A 47 -3.96 -16.54 3.34
C LEU A 47 -5.45 -16.83 3.57
N ALA A 48 -6.18 -17.27 2.54
CA ALA A 48 -7.57 -17.69 2.69
C ALA A 48 -7.72 -18.87 3.67
N GLY A 49 -6.80 -19.84 3.63
CA GLY A 49 -6.77 -20.96 4.57
C GLY A 49 -6.47 -20.50 6.00
N GLU A 50 -5.46 -19.65 6.18
CA GLU A 50 -5.08 -19.10 7.49
C GLU A 50 -6.24 -18.29 8.12
N LEU A 51 -6.91 -17.45 7.33
CA LEU A 51 -7.98 -16.58 7.81
C LEU A 51 -9.37 -17.25 7.79
N ARG A 52 -9.48 -18.49 7.28
CA ARG A 52 -10.76 -19.19 7.03
C ARG A 52 -11.74 -18.35 6.18
N LEU A 53 -11.23 -17.71 5.13
CA LEU A 53 -12.00 -16.91 4.18
C LEU A 53 -12.18 -17.63 2.85
N ALA A 54 -13.15 -17.18 2.05
CA ALA A 54 -13.23 -17.60 0.65
C ALA A 54 -12.03 -17.04 -0.14
N PRO A 55 -11.40 -17.82 -1.05
CA PRO A 55 -10.29 -17.33 -1.86
C PRO A 55 -10.59 -16.05 -2.64
N GLY A 56 -11.84 -15.89 -3.11
CA GLY A 56 -12.29 -14.68 -3.81
C GLY A 56 -12.24 -13.41 -2.93
N THR A 57 -12.42 -13.55 -1.61
CA THR A 57 -12.33 -12.44 -0.65
C THR A 57 -10.90 -11.93 -0.55
N VAL A 58 -9.92 -12.83 -0.46
CA VAL A 58 -8.50 -12.48 -0.43
C VAL A 58 -8.04 -11.95 -1.79
N ALA A 59 -8.47 -12.59 -2.88
CA ALA A 59 -8.18 -12.11 -4.23
C ALA A 59 -8.67 -10.68 -4.45
N LYS A 60 -9.89 -10.36 -3.98
CA LYS A 60 -10.42 -8.98 -4.01
C LYS A 60 -9.55 -8.02 -3.21
N ALA A 61 -9.12 -8.40 -2.01
CA ALA A 61 -8.25 -7.55 -1.18
C ALA A 61 -6.90 -7.28 -1.88
N TYR A 62 -6.27 -8.30 -2.45
CA TYR A 62 -5.00 -8.15 -3.18
C TYR A 62 -5.16 -7.31 -4.45
N GLY A 63 -6.25 -7.48 -5.20
CA GLY A 63 -6.55 -6.65 -6.36
C GLY A 63 -6.65 -5.16 -6.00
N LEU A 64 -7.34 -4.83 -4.91
CA LEU A 64 -7.44 -3.44 -4.43
C LEU A 64 -6.10 -2.87 -3.92
N LEU A 65 -5.21 -3.71 -3.36
CA LEU A 65 -3.85 -3.30 -3.00
C LEU A 65 -2.99 -3.05 -4.23
N GLU A 66 -3.16 -3.85 -5.28
CA GLU A 66 -2.44 -3.71 -6.55
C GLU A 66 -2.90 -2.46 -7.30
N GLU A 67 -4.21 -2.19 -7.33
CA GLU A 67 -4.77 -0.93 -7.83
C GLU A 67 -4.23 0.29 -7.08
N ALA A 68 -3.97 0.16 -5.77
CA ALA A 68 -3.37 1.20 -4.94
C ALA A 68 -1.83 1.30 -5.10
N GLY A 69 -1.20 0.45 -5.92
CA GLY A 69 0.25 0.43 -6.12
C GLY A 69 1.05 -0.07 -4.92
N LEU A 70 0.40 -0.74 -3.96
CA LEU A 70 1.03 -1.25 -2.73
C LEU A 70 1.57 -2.68 -2.88
N VAL A 71 1.12 -3.40 -3.91
CA VAL A 71 1.62 -4.73 -4.25
C VAL A 71 1.66 -4.90 -5.76
N THR A 72 2.40 -5.90 -6.23
CA THR A 72 2.38 -6.37 -7.61
C THR A 72 2.21 -7.88 -7.65
N THR A 73 1.41 -8.38 -8.60
CA THR A 73 1.19 -9.81 -8.81
C THR A 73 1.79 -10.26 -10.14
N ALA A 74 2.84 -11.07 -10.08
CA ALA A 74 3.40 -11.69 -11.27
C ALA A 74 2.67 -13.01 -11.60
N ARG A 75 2.38 -13.27 -12.87
CA ARG A 75 1.84 -14.57 -13.33
C ARG A 75 2.80 -15.68 -12.91
N GLY A 76 2.35 -16.55 -11.99
CA GLY A 76 3.14 -17.65 -11.43
C GLY A 76 4.17 -17.26 -10.36
N GLY A 77 4.50 -15.97 -10.21
CA GLY A 77 5.48 -15.47 -9.22
C GLY A 77 4.90 -15.17 -7.83
N GLY A 78 3.57 -15.05 -7.73
CA GLY A 78 2.87 -14.64 -6.51
C GLY A 78 2.82 -13.12 -6.34
N THR A 79 2.32 -12.67 -5.20
CA THR A 79 2.14 -11.25 -4.86
C THR A 79 3.29 -10.76 -4.01
N ARG A 80 3.84 -9.60 -4.34
CA ARG A 80 4.92 -8.94 -3.60
C ARG A 80 4.55 -7.53 -3.23
N VAL A 81 5.01 -7.08 -2.07
CA VAL A 81 4.86 -5.70 -1.61
C VAL A 81 5.64 -4.79 -2.55
N VAL A 82 4.98 -3.70 -2.94
CA VAL A 82 5.59 -2.56 -3.59
C VAL A 82 5.45 -1.42 -2.59
N ARG A 83 6.56 -1.02 -1.98
CA ARG A 83 6.57 0.20 -1.20
C ARG A 83 7.09 1.31 -2.11
N PRO A 84 6.37 2.43 -2.29
CA PRO A 84 7.03 3.63 -2.76
C PRO A 84 8.24 3.85 -1.86
N ALA A 85 9.43 4.06 -2.43
CA ALA A 85 10.64 4.28 -1.64
C ALA A 85 10.33 5.24 -0.49
N ALA A 86 10.68 4.86 0.74
CA ALA A 86 10.40 5.69 1.91
C ALA A 86 10.99 7.07 1.64
N VAL A 87 10.11 8.05 1.45
CA VAL A 87 10.51 9.42 1.22
C VAL A 87 11.16 9.88 2.52
N PRO A 88 12.43 10.31 2.53
CA PRO A 88 13.06 10.82 3.73
C PRO A 88 12.16 11.87 4.38
N GLU A 89 12.03 11.87 5.71
CA GLU A 89 11.06 12.72 6.42
C GLU A 89 11.18 14.20 6.05
N ALA A 90 12.41 14.67 5.83
CA ALA A 90 12.67 16.02 5.34
C ALA A 90 12.06 16.29 3.95
N VAL A 91 12.10 15.31 3.05
CA VAL A 91 11.52 15.40 1.70
C VAL A 91 9.99 15.33 1.76
N ASP A 92 9.41 14.49 2.62
CA ASP A 92 7.96 14.44 2.82
C ASP A 92 7.43 15.76 3.42
N ALA A 93 8.12 16.29 4.44
CA ALA A 93 7.80 17.58 5.01
C ALA A 93 7.88 18.71 3.97
N ALA A 94 8.93 18.73 3.14
CA ALA A 94 9.07 19.70 2.05
C ALA A 94 7.95 19.57 1.01
N ALA A 95 7.56 18.34 0.65
CA ALA A 95 6.46 18.09 -0.27
C ALA A 95 5.11 18.61 0.28
N ARG A 96 4.86 18.46 1.59
CA ARG A 96 3.66 19.00 2.24
C ARG A 96 3.63 20.52 2.19
N VAL A 97 4.75 21.17 2.51
CA VAL A 97 4.89 22.63 2.45
C VAL A 97 4.64 23.14 1.03
N LEU A 98 5.24 22.49 0.02
CA LEU A 98 5.01 22.84 -1.39
C LEU A 98 3.53 22.71 -1.79
N ALA A 99 2.87 21.62 -1.39
CA ALA A 99 1.46 21.38 -1.71
C ALA A 99 0.53 22.38 -1.02
N GLU A 100 0.85 22.83 0.18
CA GLU A 100 0.12 23.89 0.88
C GLU A 100 0.30 25.24 0.18
N GLN A 101 1.53 25.62 -0.14
CA GLN A 101 1.83 26.88 -0.83
C GLN A 101 1.19 26.94 -2.22
N ALA A 102 1.30 25.86 -3.00
CA ALA A 102 0.69 25.78 -4.32
C ALA A 102 -0.83 25.95 -4.28
N ARG A 103 -1.51 25.35 -3.29
CA ARG A 103 -2.95 25.52 -3.09
C ARG A 103 -3.30 26.95 -2.68
N HIS A 104 -2.50 27.56 -1.81
CA HIS A 104 -2.68 28.96 -1.41
C HIS A 104 -2.58 29.91 -2.61
N ASP A 105 -1.65 29.64 -3.52
CA ASP A 105 -1.40 30.48 -4.71
C ASP A 105 -2.25 30.08 -5.94
N GLY A 106 -3.15 29.10 -5.78
CA GLY A 106 -4.10 28.68 -6.80
C GLY A 106 -3.50 27.83 -7.93
N LEU A 107 -2.32 27.23 -7.74
CA LEU A 107 -1.74 26.32 -8.71
C LEU A 107 -2.48 24.97 -8.72
N SER A 108 -2.69 24.43 -9.91
CA SER A 108 -3.12 23.03 -10.08
C SER A 108 -2.00 22.06 -9.72
N PHE A 109 -2.36 20.79 -9.51
CA PHE A 109 -1.37 19.73 -9.33
C PHE A 109 -0.39 19.68 -10.51
N ASP A 110 -0.88 19.73 -11.74
CA ASP A 110 -0.03 19.68 -12.94
C ASP A 110 0.91 20.88 -13.03
N GLN A 111 0.46 22.08 -12.67
CA GLN A 111 1.30 23.29 -12.62
C GLN A 111 2.36 23.18 -11.53
N THR A 112 2.01 22.64 -10.37
CA THR A 112 2.94 22.43 -9.25
C THR A 112 4.03 21.43 -9.64
N VAL A 113 3.65 20.33 -10.27
CA VAL A 113 4.58 19.30 -10.77
C VAL A 113 5.46 19.87 -11.88
N ALA A 114 4.92 20.66 -12.81
CA ALA A 114 5.70 21.32 -13.86
C ALA A 114 6.74 22.28 -13.26
N ALA A 115 6.33 23.13 -12.30
CA ALA A 115 7.23 24.07 -11.64
C ALA A 115 8.36 23.37 -10.85
N LEU A 116 8.06 22.23 -10.22
CA LEU A 116 9.05 21.41 -9.54
C LEU A 116 10.02 20.79 -10.55
N ARG A 117 9.52 20.20 -11.65
CA ARG A 117 10.32 19.59 -12.70
C ARG A 117 11.27 20.58 -13.38
N ASP A 118 10.81 21.79 -13.70
CA ASP A 118 11.65 22.83 -14.32
C ASP A 118 12.86 23.21 -13.47
N ARG A 119 12.72 23.12 -12.13
CA ARG A 119 13.78 23.40 -11.16
C ARG A 119 14.60 22.17 -10.81
N TRP A 120 14.11 20.99 -11.18
CA TRP A 120 14.78 19.70 -10.97
C TRP A 120 15.74 19.46 -12.14
N GLN A 121 16.82 20.24 -12.18
CA GLN A 121 17.91 20.01 -13.13
C GLN A 121 19.01 19.19 -12.47
N ASP A 122 19.31 18.03 -13.07
CA ASP A 122 20.60 17.34 -13.00
C ASP A 122 21.47 17.78 -14.19
#